data_AF-A0A4Y2LEP6-F1
#
_entry.id   AF-A0A4Y2LEP6-F1
#
_cell.length_a   1.000
_cell.length_b   1.000
_cell.length_c   1.000
_cell.angle_alpha   90.00
_cell.angle_beta   90.00
_cell.angle_gamma   90.00
#
_symmetry.space_group_name_H-M   'P 1'
#
loop_
_entity.id
_entity.type
_entity.pdbx_description
1 polymer ?
#
loop_
_entity_poly.entity_id
_entity_poly.type
_entity_poly.pdbx_seq_one_letter_code
_entity_poly.pdbx_strand_id
1 'polypeptide(L)'
;MAQVKTLPQSKEALLKSYNKRLKDDIKSMVDNFVEIVKLARPPGEEDNGNVIRPLSTTQDQCEMHVRAANIVRAAESLTKLISDIKQFLILNDFPSVNEAISQKTKMCRAVQENIDQKLTALRDDMASELYDLEEEYYSSAFKLTPMFSFDSVINHTS
;
A
#
# COMPACT_ATOMS: atom_id res chain seq x y z
N MET A 1 13.87 -20.66 -4.51
CA MET A 1 12.66 -21.47 -4.27
C MET A 1 11.53 -20.51 -3.91
N ALA A 2 10.51 -20.38 -4.75
CA ALA A 2 9.38 -19.50 -4.47
C ALA A 2 8.56 -20.13 -3.33
N GLN A 3 8.55 -19.47 -2.18
CA GLN A 3 7.79 -19.91 -1.01
C GLN A 3 6.31 -19.79 -1.37
N VAL A 4 5.64 -20.93 -1.55
CA VAL A 4 4.18 -20.99 -1.77
C VAL A 4 3.52 -20.47 -0.50
N LYS A 5 3.16 -19.19 -0.49
CA LYS A 5 2.45 -18.55 0.63
C LYS A 5 1.03 -19.13 0.67
N THR A 6 0.82 -20.14 1.49
CA THR A 6 -0.52 -20.66 1.81
C THR A 6 -1.35 -19.53 2.41
N LEU A 7 -2.51 -19.25 1.80
CA LEU A 7 -3.41 -18.21 2.30
C LEU A 7 -3.98 -18.63 3.67
N PRO A 8 -4.12 -17.70 4.63
CA PRO A 8 -4.86 -17.97 5.85
C PRO A 8 -6.26 -18.51 5.55
N GLN A 9 -6.71 -19.51 6.29
CA GLN A 9 -8.01 -20.19 6.11
C GLN A 9 -9.20 -19.20 6.06
N SER A 10 -9.13 -18.10 6.81
CA SER A 10 -10.12 -17.03 6.79
C SER A 10 -10.21 -16.29 5.44
N LYS A 11 -9.08 -16.10 4.76
CA LYS A 11 -9.04 -15.50 3.41
C LYS A 11 -9.64 -16.44 2.37
N GLU A 12 -9.36 -17.74 2.46
CA GLU A 12 -9.95 -18.72 1.54
C GLU A 12 -11.47 -18.83 1.72
N ALA A 13 -11.95 -18.81 2.96
CA ALA A 13 -13.38 -18.80 3.25
C ALA A 13 -14.06 -17.54 2.69
N LEU A 14 -13.41 -16.39 2.78
CA LEU A 14 -13.89 -15.13 2.20
C LEU A 14 -13.94 -15.19 0.66
N LEU A 15 -12.90 -15.71 0.00
CA LEU A 15 -12.90 -15.87 -1.45
C LEU A 15 -13.97 -16.86 -1.93
N LYS A 16 -14.25 -17.91 -1.15
CA LYS A 16 -15.36 -18.82 -1.40
C LYS A 16 -16.72 -18.12 -1.26
N SER A 17 -16.89 -17.25 -0.27
CA SER A 17 -18.15 -16.52 -0.09
C SER A 17 -18.39 -15.51 -1.22
N TYR A 18 -17.35 -14.82 -1.70
CA TYR A 18 -17.42 -13.97 -2.89
C TYR A 18 -17.86 -14.73 -4.14
N ASN A 19 -17.25 -15.90 -4.38
CA ASN A 19 -17.63 -16.76 -5.51
C ASN A 19 -19.06 -17.26 -5.39
N LYS A 20 -19.50 -17.64 -4.20
CA LYS A 20 -20.88 -18.05 -3.96
C LYS A 20 -21.85 -16.92 -4.28
N ARG A 21 -21.62 -15.73 -3.72
CA ARG A 21 -22.44 -14.54 -3.96
C ARG A 21 -22.54 -14.18 -5.43
N LEU A 22 -21.41 -14.18 -6.15
CA LEU A 22 -21.37 -13.95 -7.60
C LEU A 22 -22.30 -14.91 -8.36
N LYS A 23 -22.20 -16.21 -8.07
CA LYS A 23 -23.01 -17.24 -8.72
C LYS A 23 -24.49 -17.08 -8.40
N ASP A 24 -24.82 -16.83 -7.13
CA ASP A 24 -26.19 -16.69 -6.66
C ASP A 24 -26.85 -15.44 -7.29
N ASP A 25 -26.15 -14.31 -7.34
CA ASP A 25 -26.66 -13.07 -7.93
C ASP A 25 -26.84 -13.17 -9.46
N ILE A 26 -25.87 -13.75 -10.18
CA ILE A 26 -25.99 -14.00 -11.63
C ILE A 26 -27.17 -14.93 -11.92
N LYS A 27 -27.29 -16.03 -11.16
CA LYS A 27 -28.40 -16.98 -11.32
C LYS A 27 -29.74 -16.29 -11.07
N SER A 28 -29.86 -15.49 -10.02
CA SER A 28 -31.06 -14.70 -9.73
C SER A 28 -31.43 -13.77 -10.90
N MET A 29 -30.46 -13.07 -11.48
CA MET A 29 -30.71 -12.19 -12.63
C MET A 29 -31.25 -12.97 -13.84
N VAL A 30 -30.62 -14.09 -14.18
CA VAL A 30 -31.02 -14.93 -15.32
C VAL A 30 -32.41 -15.54 -15.09
N ASP A 31 -32.64 -16.13 -13.93
CA ASP A 31 -33.91 -16.78 -13.59
C ASP A 31 -35.06 -15.76 -13.62
N ASN A 32 -34.88 -14.56 -13.05
CA ASN A 32 -35.91 -13.51 -13.11
C ASN A 32 -36.15 -13.00 -14.53
N PHE A 33 -35.09 -12.86 -15.35
CA PHE A 33 -35.23 -12.43 -16.74
C PHE A 33 -35.99 -13.46 -17.59
N VAL A 34 -35.68 -14.75 -17.43
CA VAL A 34 -36.38 -15.84 -18.13
C VAL A 34 -37.89 -15.79 -17.83
N GLU A 35 -38.26 -15.56 -16.58
CA GLU A 35 -39.66 -15.49 -16.20
C GLU A 35 -40.36 -14.23 -16.72
N ILE A 36 -39.69 -13.08 -16.77
CA ILE A 36 -40.22 -11.88 -17.44
C ILE A 36 -40.54 -12.17 -18.91
N VAL A 37 -39.65 -12.88 -19.62
CA VAL A 37 -39.87 -13.25 -21.02
C VAL A 37 -41.06 -14.20 -21.17
N LYS A 38 -41.27 -15.13 -20.24
CA LYS A 38 -42.44 -16.02 -20.24
C LYS A 38 -43.75 -15.27 -20.05
N LEU A 39 -43.78 -14.32 -19.10
CA LEU A 39 -44.96 -13.50 -18.81
C LEU A 39 -45.28 -12.52 -19.95
N ALA A 40 -44.27 -12.07 -20.69
CA ALA A 40 -44.46 -11.18 -21.84
C ALA A 40 -45.02 -11.88 -23.09
N ARG A 41 -45.21 -13.20 -23.07
CA ARG A 41 -45.75 -13.95 -24.21
C ARG A 41 -47.21 -13.53 -24.46
N PRO A 42 -47.57 -13.09 -25.68
CA PRO A 42 -48.94 -12.70 -25.97
C PRO A 42 -49.90 -13.89 -25.80
N PRO A 43 -51.12 -13.66 -25.31
CA PRO A 43 -52.12 -14.71 -25.18
C PRO A 43 -52.45 -15.32 -26.56
N GLY A 44 -52.67 -16.63 -26.59
CA GLY A 44 -53.12 -17.33 -27.80
C GLY A 44 -54.52 -16.88 -28.23
N GLU A 45 -54.88 -17.17 -29.48
CA GLU A 45 -56.15 -16.77 -30.12
C GLU A 45 -57.41 -17.26 -29.36
N GLU A 46 -57.26 -18.29 -28.53
CA GLU A 46 -58.32 -19.02 -27.83
C GLU A 46 -58.88 -18.28 -26.60
N ASP A 47 -58.21 -17.22 -26.15
CA ASP A 47 -58.53 -16.56 -24.87
C ASP A 47 -59.34 -15.24 -25.08
N ASN A 48 -59.73 -14.93 -26.32
CA ASN A 48 -60.32 -13.65 -26.74
C ASN A 48 -61.69 -13.24 -26.17
N GLY A 49 -62.30 -14.05 -25.29
CA GLY A 49 -63.63 -13.78 -24.72
C GLY A 49 -63.76 -13.86 -23.19
N ASN A 50 -62.67 -14.14 -22.46
CA ASN A 50 -62.76 -14.43 -21.02
C ASN A 50 -62.54 -13.17 -20.14
N VAL A 51 -63.48 -12.89 -19.23
CA VAL A 51 -63.37 -11.81 -18.20
C VAL A 51 -62.21 -12.05 -17.21
N ILE A 52 -61.67 -13.27 -17.17
CA ILE A 52 -60.47 -13.63 -16.39
C ILE A 52 -59.21 -12.92 -16.94
N ARG A 53 -59.23 -12.50 -18.21
CA ARG A 53 -58.05 -12.01 -18.91
C ARG A 53 -57.51 -10.66 -18.41
N PRO A 54 -58.31 -9.59 -18.18
CA PRO A 54 -57.77 -8.34 -17.63
C PRO A 54 -57.16 -8.50 -16.23
N LEU A 55 -57.70 -9.39 -15.40
CA LEU A 55 -57.15 -9.72 -14.09
C LEU A 55 -55.81 -10.45 -14.22
N SER A 56 -55.73 -11.44 -15.12
CA SER A 56 -54.49 -12.16 -15.43
C SER A 56 -53.40 -11.19 -15.92
N THR A 57 -53.71 -10.30 -16.85
CA THR A 57 -52.75 -9.31 -17.35
C THR A 57 -52.24 -8.36 -16.26
N THR A 58 -53.11 -7.94 -15.33
CA THR A 58 -52.70 -7.10 -14.20
C THR A 58 -51.79 -7.87 -13.23
N GLN A 59 -52.08 -9.15 -12.99
CA GLN A 59 -51.25 -10.03 -12.19
C GLN A 59 -49.87 -10.24 -12.84
N ASP A 60 -49.82 -10.53 -14.14
CA ASP A 60 -48.59 -10.73 -14.91
C ASP A 60 -47.71 -9.47 -14.88
N GLN A 61 -48.32 -8.28 -15.00
CA GLN A 61 -47.61 -6.99 -14.88
C GLN A 61 -47.00 -6.81 -13.48
N CYS A 62 -47.76 -7.05 -12.42
CA CYS A 62 -47.25 -6.98 -11.05
C CYS A 62 -46.09 -7.96 -10.83
N GLU A 63 -46.20 -9.17 -11.33
CA GLU A 63 -45.14 -10.18 -11.23
C GLU A 63 -43.88 -9.76 -12.03
N MET A 64 -44.04 -9.25 -13.25
CA MET A 64 -42.94 -8.69 -14.05
C MET A 64 -42.21 -7.56 -13.30
N HIS A 65 -42.94 -6.68 -12.61
CA HIS A 65 -42.34 -5.60 -11.80
C HIS A 65 -41.51 -6.15 -10.64
N VAL A 66 -42.01 -7.15 -9.91
CA VAL A 66 -41.27 -7.80 -8.82
C VAL A 66 -39.99 -8.46 -9.35
N ARG A 67 -40.08 -9.14 -10.49
CA ARG A 67 -38.93 -9.80 -11.13
C ARG A 67 -37.88 -8.78 -11.59
N ALA A 68 -38.30 -7.67 -12.20
CA ALA A 68 -37.41 -6.59 -12.58
C ALA A 68 -36.70 -5.98 -11.34
N ALA A 69 -37.43 -5.76 -10.25
CA ALA A 69 -36.86 -5.28 -9.00
C ALA A 69 -35.81 -6.26 -8.43
N ASN A 70 -36.05 -7.57 -8.51
CA ASN A 70 -35.08 -8.59 -8.08
C ASN A 70 -33.80 -8.57 -8.93
N ILE A 71 -33.89 -8.33 -10.24
CA ILE A 71 -32.72 -8.15 -11.12
C ILE A 71 -31.89 -6.95 -10.66
N VAL A 72 -32.54 -5.81 -10.39
CA VAL A 72 -31.85 -4.59 -9.91
C VAL A 72 -31.16 -4.84 -8.57
N ARG A 73 -31.82 -5.53 -7.64
CA ARG A 73 -31.23 -5.88 -6.33
C ARG A 73 -29.99 -6.77 -6.47
N ALA A 74 -30.04 -7.77 -7.35
CA ALA A 74 -28.88 -8.63 -7.63
C ALA A 74 -27.72 -7.82 -8.27
N ALA A 75 -28.02 -6.90 -9.19
CA ALA A 75 -27.02 -6.01 -9.79
C ALA A 75 -26.35 -5.08 -8.76
N GLU A 76 -27.13 -4.53 -7.81
CA GLU A 76 -26.59 -3.73 -6.71
C GLU A 76 -25.70 -4.59 -5.79
N SER A 77 -26.11 -5.83 -5.51
CA SER A 77 -25.31 -6.77 -4.75
C SER A 77 -23.96 -7.08 -5.43
N LEU A 78 -23.96 -7.28 -6.75
CA LEU A 78 -22.72 -7.45 -7.54
C LEU A 78 -21.83 -6.20 -7.49
N THR A 79 -22.41 -5.00 -7.50
CA THR A 79 -21.65 -3.75 -7.37
C THR A 79 -20.94 -3.66 -6.02
N LYS A 80 -21.63 -4.04 -4.93
CA LYS A 80 -21.03 -4.14 -3.60
C LYS A 80 -19.92 -5.19 -3.56
N LEU A 81 -20.13 -6.35 -4.19
CA LEU A 81 -19.10 -7.40 -4.28
C LEU A 81 -17.82 -6.90 -4.99
N ILE A 82 -17.94 -6.10 -6.05
CA ILE A 82 -16.78 -5.50 -6.73
C ILE A 82 -16.00 -4.59 -5.77
N SER A 83 -16.70 -3.77 -4.98
CA SER A 83 -16.06 -2.92 -3.97
C SER A 83 -15.34 -3.73 -2.89
N ASP A 84 -15.96 -4.81 -2.41
CA ASP A 84 -15.36 -5.71 -1.43
C ASP A 84 -14.07 -6.37 -1.97
N ILE A 85 -14.08 -6.81 -3.23
CA ILE A 85 -12.91 -7.38 -3.91
C ILE A 85 -11.78 -6.35 -4.05
N LYS A 86 -12.10 -5.11 -4.45
CA LYS A 86 -11.11 -4.03 -4.54
C LYS A 86 -10.45 -3.77 -3.19
N GLN A 87 -11.26 -3.71 -2.13
CA GLN A 87 -10.75 -3.53 -0.76
C GLN A 87 -9.85 -4.69 -0.34
N PHE A 88 -10.23 -5.94 -0.63
CA PHE A 88 -9.42 -7.12 -0.34
C PHE A 88 -8.06 -7.10 -1.03
N LEU A 89 -8.01 -6.67 -2.30
CA LEU A 89 -6.77 -6.57 -3.08
C LEU A 89 -5.86 -5.47 -2.53
N ILE A 90 -6.39 -4.26 -2.32
CA ILE A 90 -5.63 -3.14 -1.77
C ILE A 90 -5.04 -3.52 -0.39
N LEU A 91 -5.84 -4.16 0.46
CA LEU A 91 -5.40 -4.52 1.80
C LEU A 91 -4.40 -5.68 1.83
N ASN A 92 -4.43 -6.59 0.85
CA ASN A 92 -3.51 -7.72 0.82
C ASN A 92 -2.07 -7.32 0.54
N ASP A 93 -1.86 -6.21 -0.16
CA ASP A 93 -0.52 -5.78 -0.56
C ASP A 93 0.19 -5.00 0.56
N PHE A 94 -0.54 -4.41 1.51
CA PHE A 94 0.06 -3.62 2.60
C PHE A 94 1.10 -4.36 3.45
N PRO A 95 0.91 -5.63 3.87
CA PRO A 95 1.92 -6.35 4.64
C PRO A 95 3.26 -6.47 3.90
N SER A 96 3.25 -6.81 2.61
CA SER A 96 4.47 -6.93 1.82
C SER A 96 5.12 -5.59 1.54
N VAL A 97 4.32 -4.55 1.29
CA VAL A 97 4.83 -3.17 1.16
C VAL A 97 5.45 -2.69 2.48
N ASN A 98 4.80 -2.94 3.62
CA ASN A 98 5.32 -2.59 4.94
C ASN A 98 6.62 -3.32 5.28
N GLU A 99 6.71 -4.60 4.90
CA GLU A 99 7.95 -5.39 5.07
C GLU A 99 9.09 -4.79 4.24
N ALA A 100 8.82 -4.45 2.97
CA ALA A 100 9.80 -3.80 2.09
C ALA A 100 10.25 -2.43 2.62
N ILE A 101 9.31 -1.61 3.10
CA ILE A 101 9.61 -0.32 3.74
C ILE A 101 10.48 -0.54 4.98
N SER A 102 10.09 -1.46 5.87
CA SER A 102 10.84 -1.77 7.09
C SER A 102 12.27 -2.21 6.78
N GLN A 103 12.45 -3.08 5.78
CA GLN A 103 13.77 -3.53 5.33
C GLN A 103 14.60 -2.36 4.81
N LYS A 104 14.03 -1.51 3.94
CA LYS A 104 14.72 -0.33 3.41
C LYS A 104 15.10 0.66 4.52
N THR A 105 14.20 0.92 5.47
CA THR A 105 14.50 1.77 6.63
C THR A 105 15.67 1.22 7.44
N LYS A 106 15.72 -0.09 7.70
CA LYS A 106 16.83 -0.73 8.41
C LYS A 106 18.15 -0.57 7.64
N MET A 107 18.15 -0.79 6.32
CA MET A 107 19.34 -0.59 5.50
C MET A 107 19.83 0.86 5.54
N CYS A 108 18.93 1.84 5.39
CA CYS A 108 19.30 3.25 5.45
C CYS A 108 19.90 3.62 6.81
N ARG A 109 19.32 3.13 7.92
CA ARG A 109 19.88 3.36 9.26
C ARG A 109 21.28 2.75 9.42
N ALA A 110 21.50 1.54 8.94
CA ALA A 110 22.82 0.91 9.00
C ALA A 110 23.88 1.70 8.20
N VAL A 111 23.50 2.23 7.03
CA VAL A 111 24.39 3.10 6.24
C VAL A 111 24.67 4.40 6.99
N GLN A 112 23.64 5.01 7.58
CA GLN A 112 23.79 6.23 8.38
C GLN A 112 24.74 6.01 9.56
N GLU A 113 24.54 4.96 10.35
CA GLU A 113 25.42 4.61 11.48
C GLU A 113 26.87 4.39 11.03
N ASN A 114 27.10 3.78 9.86
CA ASN A 114 28.45 3.61 9.32
C ASN A 114 29.11 4.94 8.95
N ILE A 115 28.33 5.87 8.36
CA ILE A 115 28.82 7.21 8.01
C ILE A 115 29.13 8.00 9.28
N ASP A 116 28.24 7.96 10.28
CA ASP A 116 28.43 8.67 11.55
C ASP A 116 29.67 8.16 12.30
N GLN A 117 29.92 6.85 12.28
CA GLN A 117 31.14 6.25 12.84
C GLN A 117 32.39 6.76 12.11
N LYS A 118 32.38 6.77 10.78
CA LYS A 118 33.52 7.26 9.98
C LYS A 118 33.77 8.75 10.19
N LEU A 119 32.73 9.56 10.28
CA LEU A 119 32.85 11.00 10.58
C LEU A 119 33.42 11.22 11.98
N THR A 120 33.00 10.42 12.95
CA THR A 120 33.52 10.51 14.33
C THR A 120 35.00 10.13 14.38
N ALA A 121 35.39 9.03 13.72
CA ALA A 121 36.80 8.63 13.65
C ALA A 121 37.66 9.70 12.97
N LEU A 122 37.21 10.23 11.82
CA LEU A 122 37.93 11.29 11.11
C LEU A 122 38.09 12.56 11.96
N ARG A 123 37.05 12.95 12.71
CA ARG A 123 37.12 14.07 13.64
C ARG A 123 38.21 13.84 14.69
N ASP A 124 38.27 12.64 15.25
CA ASP A 124 39.22 12.29 16.31
C ASP A 124 40.66 12.25 15.78
N ASP A 125 40.86 11.70 14.58
CA ASP A 125 42.16 11.71 13.89
C ASP A 125 42.63 13.16 13.63
N MET A 126 41.76 14.02 13.08
CA MET A 126 42.09 15.43 12.83
C MET A 126 42.39 16.19 14.12
N ALA A 127 41.68 15.91 15.21
CA ALA A 127 41.92 16.53 16.50
C ALA A 127 43.28 16.10 17.08
N SER A 128 43.67 14.84 16.90
CA SER A 128 45.00 14.34 17.28
C SER A 128 46.10 15.02 16.47
N GLU A 129 45.98 15.07 15.14
CA GLU A 129 46.98 15.72 14.29
C GLU A 129 47.13 17.22 14.60
N LEU A 130 46.03 17.91 14.88
CA LEU A 130 46.07 19.32 15.30
C LEU A 130 46.78 19.50 16.63
N TYR A 131 46.56 18.60 17.59
CA TYR A 131 47.23 18.64 18.89
C TYR A 131 48.73 18.42 18.75
N ASP A 132 49.14 17.40 17.98
CA ASP A 132 50.55 17.09 17.75
C ASP A 132 51.27 18.27 17.05
N LEU A 133 50.62 18.87 16.05
CA LEU A 133 51.15 20.03 15.33
C LEU A 133 51.24 21.27 16.25
N GLU A 134 50.26 21.47 17.13
CA GLU A 134 50.28 22.53 18.12
C GLU A 134 51.46 22.35 19.09
N GLU A 135 51.64 21.14 19.63
CA GLU A 135 52.76 20.80 20.52
C GLU A 135 54.11 20.99 19.84
N GLU A 136 54.28 20.55 18.59
CA GLU A 136 55.49 20.77 17.80
C GLU A 136 55.78 22.27 17.59
N TYR A 137 54.74 23.06 17.26
CA TYR A 137 54.89 24.50 17.09
C TYR A 137 55.36 25.19 18.38
N TYR A 138 54.78 24.85 19.54
CA TYR A 138 55.16 25.46 20.82
C TYR A 138 56.50 24.95 21.35
N SER A 139 56.91 23.72 21.03
CA SER A 139 58.21 23.15 21.42
C SER A 139 59.35 23.56 20.47
N SER A 140 59.03 24.08 19.28
CA SER A 140 60.01 24.54 18.32
C SER A 140 60.86 25.72 18.85
N ALA A 141 62.14 25.72 18.50
CA ALA A 141 63.08 26.79 18.87
C ALA A 141 62.67 28.18 18.35
N PHE A 142 61.77 28.25 17.36
CA PHE A 142 61.24 29.50 16.79
C PHE A 142 60.52 30.39 17.82
N LYS A 143 59.95 29.82 18.90
CA LYS A 143 59.40 30.60 20.02
C LYS A 143 60.36 30.82 21.19
N LEU A 144 61.35 29.94 21.36
CA LEU A 144 62.30 29.98 22.48
C LEU A 144 63.46 30.95 22.25
N THR A 145 63.76 31.32 21.00
CA THR A 145 64.61 32.49 20.73
C THR A 145 63.78 33.76 20.89
N PRO A 146 64.08 34.65 21.85
CA PRO A 146 63.47 35.97 21.84
C PRO A 146 63.85 36.64 20.52
N MET A 147 62.85 37.10 19.76
CA MET A 147 63.05 37.84 18.50
C MET A 147 63.84 39.16 18.71
N PHE A 148 64.20 39.49 19.95
CA PHE A 148 65.05 40.61 20.32
C PHE A 148 65.97 40.25 21.49
N SER A 149 67.07 39.55 21.24
CA SER A 149 68.29 39.72 22.05
C SER A 149 69.24 40.66 21.31
N PHE A 150 68.86 41.94 21.25
CA PHE A 150 69.83 43.02 21.07
C PHE A 150 70.34 43.39 22.45
N ASP A 151 71.22 42.58 23.01
CA ASP A 151 72.11 43.00 24.09
C ASP A 151 73.23 41.98 24.17
N SER A 152 74.37 42.30 23.54
CA SER A 152 75.67 42.37 24.20
C SER A 152 76.82 42.47 23.19
N VAL A 153 77.68 43.45 23.42
CA VAL A 153 79.08 43.57 22.98
C VAL A 153 79.37 44.00 21.53
N ILE A 154 79.44 45.33 21.32
CA ILE A 154 80.63 45.91 20.69
C ILE A 154 81.24 46.92 21.67
N ASN A 155 81.91 46.39 22.69
CA ASN A 155 83.08 47.06 23.25
C ASN A 155 84.27 46.62 22.39
N HIS A 156 84.76 47.50 21.52
CA HIS A 156 86.15 47.53 21.10
C HIS A 156 86.47 48.86 20.39
N THR A 157 87.47 49.57 20.95
CA THR A 157 88.45 50.46 20.29
C THR A 157 87.88 51.73 19.64
N SER A 158 88.32 52.96 19.93
CA SER A 158 89.55 53.51 20.51
C SER A 158 89.25 54.90 21.06
#